data_AF-A0ABD5GR86-F1
#
_entry.id   AF-A0ABD5GR86-F1
#
_cell.length_a   1.000
_cell.length_b   1.000
_cell.length_c   1.000
_cell.angle_alpha   90.00
_cell.angle_beta   90.00
_cell.angle_gamma   90.00
#
_symmetry.space_group_name_H-M   'P 1'
#
loop_
_entity.id
_entity.type
_entity.pdbx_description
1 polymer ?
#
loop_
_entity_poly.entity_id
_entity_poly.type
_entity_poly.pdbx_seq_one_letter_code
_entity_poly.pdbx_strand_id
1 'polypeptide(L)'
;MIEYHQGYTAVKRHGRNSFRPIGKHPFKLIHNARAVKHGLIQQFEDSTGIIFPVGVRNNLCTQVIPVLGKELAAIKLQIKDNKNENN
;
A
#
# COMPACT_ATOMS: atom_id res chain seq x y z
N MET A 1 -5.47 0.91 13.60
CA MET A 1 -4.23 0.85 14.39
C MET A 1 -3.20 0.10 13.57
N ILE A 2 -2.06 0.74 13.28
CA ILE A 2 -0.94 0.14 12.56
C ILE A 2 0.18 0.00 13.57
N GLU A 3 0.64 -1.23 13.79
CA GLU A 3 1.72 -1.50 14.72
C GLU A 3 3.00 -1.81 13.95
N TYR A 4 4.09 -1.21 14.42
CA TYR A 4 5.42 -1.39 13.84
C TYR A 4 6.13 -2.49 14.60
N HIS A 5 6.38 -3.60 13.92
CA HIS A 5 7.02 -4.76 14.50
C HIS A 5 8.36 -5.00 13.79
N GLN A 6 9.40 -5.29 14.57
CA GLN A 6 10.64 -5.83 14.05
C GLN A 6 10.60 -7.33 14.30
N GLY A 7 10.33 -8.13 13.27
CA GLY A 7 10.52 -9.57 13.39
C GLY A 7 11.66 -10.07 12.53
N TYR A 8 12.00 -11.33 12.75
CA TYR A 8 13.07 -12.00 12.04
C TYR A 8 12.48 -12.73 10.83
N THR A 9 12.84 -12.32 9.62
CA THR A 9 12.26 -12.87 8.38
C THR A 9 13.12 -13.94 7.72
N ALA A 10 14.44 -13.97 7.95
CA ALA A 10 15.31 -14.98 7.38
C ALA A 10 15.77 -15.97 8.45
N VAL A 11 15.51 -17.26 8.23
CA VAL A 11 16.04 -18.33 9.07
C VAL A 11 17.21 -18.94 8.32
N LYS A 12 18.46 -18.75 8.79
CA LYS A 12 19.60 -19.47 8.22
C LYS A 12 19.85 -20.75 9.01
N ARG A 13 20.21 -21.80 8.28
CA ARG A 13 20.68 -23.06 8.85
C ARG A 13 22.07 -22.83 9.43
N HIS A 14 22.20 -23.02 10.74
CA HIS A 14 23.46 -22.93 11.47
C HIS A 14 23.83 -24.35 11.93
N GLY A 15 24.74 -25.02 11.20
CA GLY A 15 25.13 -26.41 11.48
C GLY A 15 24.06 -27.45 11.08
N ARG A 16 24.27 -28.71 11.50
CA ARG A 16 23.42 -29.86 11.10
C ARG A 16 21.99 -29.79 11.67
N ASN A 17 21.80 -29.26 12.89
CA ASN A 17 20.54 -29.35 13.65
C ASN A 17 19.97 -28.02 14.18
N SER A 18 20.47 -26.83 13.78
CA SER A 18 19.92 -25.58 14.29
C SER A 18 19.58 -24.56 13.21
N PHE A 19 18.47 -23.87 13.43
CA PHE A 19 17.97 -22.78 12.61
C PHE A 19 18.00 -21.52 13.47
N ARG A 20 18.70 -20.48 13.00
CA ARG A 20 18.76 -19.20 13.73
C ARG A 20 18.08 -18.10 12.91
N PRO A 21 17.21 -17.29 13.53
CA PRO A 21 16.71 -16.08 12.89
C PRO A 21 17.88 -15.11 12.64
N ILE A 22 17.97 -14.60 11.41
CA ILE A 22 18.98 -13.67 10.93
C ILE A 22 18.29 -12.48 10.30
N GLY A 23 18.71 -11.28 10.71
CA GLY A 23 18.19 -10.00 10.20
C GLY A 23 16.86 -9.63 10.86
N LYS A 24 16.83 -8.45 11.47
CA LYS A 24 15.56 -7.80 11.85
C LYS A 24 15.04 -7.10 10.60
N HIS A 25 13.93 -7.57 10.05
CA HIS A 25 13.27 -6.88 8.96
C HIS A 25 12.04 -6.18 9.52
N PRO A 26 11.92 -4.85 9.34
CA PRO A 26 10.72 -4.15 9.75
C PRO A 26 9.53 -4.67 8.93
N PHE A 27 8.44 -5.04 9.60
CA PHE A 27 7.15 -5.28 8.98
C PHE A 27 6.06 -4.58 9.79
N LYS A 28 4.93 -4.29 9.13
CA LYS A 28 3.78 -3.65 9.77
C LYS A 28 2.66 -4.67 9.87
N LEU A 29 2.18 -4.93 11.08
CA LEU A 29 0.94 -5.68 11.27
C LEU A 29 -0.22 -4.70 11.19
N ILE A 30 -1.20 -5.08 10.38
CA ILE A 30 -2.37 -4.27 10.09
C ILE A 30 -3.57 -5.03 10.59
N HIS A 31 -4.11 -4.60 11.73
CA HIS A 31 -5.30 -5.21 12.32
C HIS A 31 -6.59 -4.83 11.57
N ASN A 32 -6.55 -3.79 10.74
CA ASN A 32 -7.70 -3.32 9.98
C ASN A 32 -7.32 -2.98 8.53
N ALA A 33 -7.67 -3.88 7.61
CA ALA A 33 -7.41 -3.71 6.18
C ALA A 33 -8.14 -2.49 5.58
N ARG A 34 -9.30 -2.09 6.14
CA ARG A 34 -10.05 -0.92 5.69
C ARG A 34 -9.27 0.38 5.92
N ALA A 35 -8.60 0.50 7.07
CA ALA A 35 -7.80 1.69 7.39
C ALA A 35 -6.62 1.87 6.41
N VAL A 36 -6.03 0.77 5.93
CA VAL A 36 -4.96 0.83 4.92
C VAL A 36 -5.47 1.30 3.58
N LYS A 37 -6.64 0.81 3.14
CA LYS A 37 -7.24 1.27 1.89
C LYS A 37 -7.53 2.78 1.93
N HIS A 38 -8.12 3.26 3.02
CA HIS A 38 -8.34 4.70 3.21
C HIS A 38 -7.03 5.50 3.22
N GLY A 39 -5.98 4.97 3.85
CA GLY A 39 -4.66 5.61 3.86
C GLY A 39 -3.99 5.66 2.48
N LEU A 40 -4.11 4.60 1.67
CA LEU A 40 -3.59 4.57 0.30
C LEU A 40 -4.31 5.57 -0.61
N ILE A 41 -5.63 5.67 -0.48
CA ILE A 41 -6.43 6.67 -1.21
C ILE A 41 -6.01 8.07 -0.76
N GLN A 42 -5.84 8.32 0.54
CA GLN A 42 -5.41 9.62 1.04
C GLN A 42 -4.03 10.03 0.50
N GLN A 43 -3.04 9.14 0.54
CA GLN A 43 -1.72 9.40 -0.02
C GLN A 43 -1.75 9.69 -1.52
N PHE A 44 -2.70 9.08 -2.24
CA PHE A 44 -2.90 9.36 -3.65
C PHE A 44 -3.46 10.76 -3.89
N GLU A 45 -4.48 11.15 -3.14
CA GLU A 45 -5.07 12.49 -3.18
C GLU A 45 -4.00 13.55 -2.88
N ASP A 46 -3.19 13.34 -1.84
CA ASP A 46 -2.10 14.24 -1.45
C ASP A 46 -1.00 14.33 -2.53
N SER A 47 -0.69 13.22 -3.22
CA SER A 47 0.33 13.18 -4.27
C SER A 47 -0.11 13.82 -5.59
N THR A 48 -1.41 13.79 -5.89
CA THR A 48 -1.96 14.27 -7.17
C THR A 48 -2.65 15.62 -7.05
N GLY A 49 -3.02 16.03 -5.84
CA GLY A 49 -3.82 17.22 -5.57
C GLY A 49 -5.29 17.07 -5.96
N ILE A 50 -5.74 15.86 -6.30
CA ILE A 50 -7.13 15.58 -6.69
C ILE A 50 -7.86 14.97 -5.50
N ILE A 51 -9.04 15.50 -5.18
CA ILE A 51 -9.88 14.99 -4.10
C ILE A 51 -10.96 14.10 -4.71
N PHE A 52 -11.07 12.85 -4.25
CA PHE A 52 -12.13 11.97 -4.73
C PHE A 52 -13.48 12.30 -4.06
N PRO A 53 -14.59 12.29 -4.82
CA PRO A 53 -15.92 12.34 -4.24
C PRO A 53 -16.17 11.17 -3.29
N VAL A 54 -17.01 11.36 -2.27
CA VAL A 54 -17.35 10.32 -1.27
C VAL A 54 -17.82 9.02 -1.92
N GLY A 55 -18.65 9.10 -2.96
CA GLY A 55 -19.13 7.91 -3.68
C GLY A 55 -17.98 7.11 -4.33
N VAL A 56 -17.00 7.81 -4.90
CA VAL A 56 -15.82 7.20 -5.52
C VAL A 56 -14.90 6.59 -4.47
N ARG A 57 -14.63 7.28 -3.35
CA ARG A 57 -13.84 6.72 -2.23
C ARG A 57 -14.45 5.44 -1.69
N ASN A 58 -15.78 5.41 -1.53
CA ASN A 58 -16.47 4.24 -1.02
C ASN A 58 -16.39 3.06 -1.99
N ASN A 59 -16.56 3.30 -3.30
CA ASN A 59 -16.42 2.27 -4.32
C ASN A 59 -14.98 1.71 -4.39
N LEU A 60 -13.96 2.57 -4.29
CA LEU A 60 -12.57 2.13 -4.24
C LEU A 60 -12.25 1.30 -2.98
N CYS A 61 -12.90 1.59 -1.85
CA CYS A 61 -12.68 0.85 -0.60
C CYS A 61 -13.30 -0.55 -0.56
N THR A 62 -14.34 -0.82 -1.37
CA THR A 62 -14.96 -2.15 -1.45
C THR A 62 -14.11 -3.13 -2.27
N GLN A 63 -13.28 -2.64 -3.19
CA GLN A 63 -12.45 -3.47 -4.06
C GLN A 63 -11.32 -4.21 -3.32
N VAL A 64 -10.83 -5.30 -3.91
CA VAL A 64 -9.64 -6.01 -3.41
C VAL A 64 -8.39 -5.15 -3.61
N ILE A 65 -7.46 -5.18 -2.65
CA ILE A 65 -6.26 -4.31 -2.63
C ILE A 65 -5.46 -4.30 -3.95
N PRO A 66 -5.21 -5.45 -4.62
CA PRO A 66 -4.47 -5.46 -5.90
C PRO A 66 -5.21 -4.74 -7.03
N VAL A 67 -6.55 -4.75 -7.01
CA VAL A 67 -7.38 -4.07 -8.00
C VAL A 67 -7.34 -2.56 -7.75
N LEU A 68 -7.51 -2.15 -6.49
CA LEU A 68 -7.38 -0.75 -6.07
C LEU A 68 -6.04 -0.14 -6.51
N GLY A 69 -4.93 -0.85 -6.31
CA GLY A 69 -3.62 -0.37 -6.73
C GLY A 69 -3.50 -0.16 -8.24
N LYS A 70 -4.10 -1.03 -9.05
CA LYS A 70 -4.12 -0.89 -10.51
C LYS A 70 -4.94 0.31 -10.95
N GLU A 71 -6.11 0.52 -10.37
CA GLU A 71 -6.97 1.66 -10.69
C GLU A 71 -6.29 2.99 -10.36
N LEU A 72 -5.70 3.11 -9.16
CA LEU A 72 -4.95 4.32 -8.78
C LEU A 72 -3.78 4.59 -9.73
N ALA A 73 -3.04 3.56 -10.13
CA ALA A 73 -1.94 3.71 -11.09
C ALA A 73 -2.45 4.17 -12.48
N ALA A 74 -3.56 3.61 -12.96
CA ALA A 74 -4.16 4.02 -14.23
C ALA A 74 -4.63 5.48 -14.20
N ILE A 75 -5.31 5.90 -13.13
CA ILE A 75 -5.75 7.29 -12.94
C ILE A 75 -4.53 8.23 -12.94
N LYS A 76 -3.45 7.86 -12.25
CA LYS A 76 -2.21 8.67 -12.23
C LYS A 76 -1.62 8.87 -13.63
N LEU A 77 -1.63 7.83 -14.46
CA LEU A 77 -1.16 7.92 -15.84
C LEU A 77 -2.04 8.88 -16.66
N GLN A 78 -3.36 8.71 -16.59
CA GLN A 78 -4.30 9.59 -17.31
C GLN A 78 -4.14 11.07 -16.91
N ILE A 79 -3.96 11.37 -15.62
CA ILE A 79 -3.70 12.74 -15.16
C ILE A 79 -2.40 13.29 -15.76
N LYS A 80 -1.35 12.47 -15.81
CA LYS A 80 -0.07 12.86 -16.38
C LYS A 80 -0.18 13.12 -17.88
N ASP A 81 -0.88 12.26 -18.61
CA ASP A 81 -1.07 12.37 -20.06
C ASP A 81 -1.90 13.62 -20.40
N ASN A 82 -3.02 13.84 -19.72
CA ASN A 82 -3.84 15.06 -19.87
C ASN A 82 -3.05 16.34 -19.56
N LYS A 83 -2.12 16.29 -18.60
CA LYS A 83 -1.27 17.46 -18.29
C LYS A 83 -0.29 17.78 -19.41
N ASN A 84 0.16 16.78 -20.16
CA ASN A 84 1.10 16.96 -21.27
C ASN A 84 0.41 17.38 -22.57
N GLU A 85 -0.85 17.02 -22.78
CA GLU A 85 -1.61 17.44 -23.97
C GLU A 85 -2.03 18.91 -23.95
N ASN A 86 -2.11 19.53 -22.76
CA ASN A 86 -2.58 20.90 -22.57
C ASN A 86 -1.44 21.93 -22.39
N ASN A 87 -0.20 21.58 -22.76
CA ASN A 87 0.99 22.40 -22.57
C ASN A 87 1.86 22.42 -23.84
#